data_AF-A0A2T5LJD2-F1
#
_entry.id   AF-A0A2T5LJD2-F1
#
_cell.length_a   1.000
_cell.length_b   1.000
_cell.length_c   1.000
_cell.angle_alpha   90.00
_cell.angle_beta   90.00
_cell.angle_gamma   90.00
#
_symmetry.space_group_name_H-M   'P 1'
#
loop_
_entity.id
_entity.type
_entity.pdbx_description
1 polymer ?
#
loop_
_entity_poly.entity_id
_entity_poly.type
_entity_poly.pdbx_seq_one_letter_code
_entity_poly.pdbx_strand_id
1 'polypeptide(L)'
;MSRFAIVTALVGGLFPLVSQANVVADEPALRRSLLRLPQESGRSVEVTLPTGATTSSRFRVRDSGTLPPVLAKKFPGMRSFRGSDAQGRTVRLDLSKSGMRASVRDGNAEWMLRPGEVASTSNVAPGDASAAPADALATAHAQGLPARMTMARGGGGIRYDFRLAVAADSRYAAKFGGTVEGALGEIVHAVNRANEVFETDVGVHFTLVDDNDRIIRADPRRDPYRRMDPGPATVQLIDREIGKRNYDIGHAVTTLFGGESHIGTSCSDDRRADFFATHKAAAWSGHAHPESEPYAIGFMIHVLGRQLGAWPTANGCSRPTLPDRAVEPGSGSTAMGYAPSGCGGDAQALQARSDLYFHATNIEQMQAWLGSRGGRCASKRINPVSAPWFDPEPFAEEKVIPARTPFVLEGSAEQEAGGRHLTYTWEQMDVGDEQRGALTDKGYGPLFRSFAPTLSGSRSFPRMAAVLGHETAEPGETLPTTSRLLDFRLTVRDNGGEHATVASADTRLRVVDNGRPFAVLSPDAAVRGVGGHALHVRWDVAGTTEKPISCHFLEIDLSIDGGNTWLATPLATDVRNSGEAEVMLPTLATPTDHARMRLRCDWRPFFAVSPGDFTIVPDP
;
A
#
# COMPACT_ATOMS: atom_id res chain seq x y z
N MET A 1 66.78 -12.48 45.57
CA MET A 1 66.13 -11.50 46.46
C MET A 1 65.21 -10.66 45.59
N SER A 2 63.95 -11.10 45.41
CA SER A 2 62.71 -10.66 46.10
C SER A 2 61.97 -9.62 45.24
N ARG A 3 60.96 -10.04 44.45
CA ARG A 3 59.51 -10.19 44.75
C ARG A 3 58.73 -8.90 44.43
N PHE A 4 57.77 -8.97 43.51
CA PHE A 4 56.33 -8.99 43.84
C PHE A 4 55.52 -9.37 42.59
N ALA A 5 54.72 -10.43 42.74
CA ALA A 5 53.71 -10.86 41.80
C ALA A 5 52.36 -10.33 42.28
N ILE A 6 51.55 -9.78 41.37
CA ILE A 6 50.11 -9.56 41.58
C ILE A 6 49.40 -10.48 40.60
N VAL A 7 48.65 -11.41 41.17
CA VAL A 7 47.76 -12.35 40.49
C VAL A 7 46.40 -11.67 40.37
N THR A 8 45.96 -11.37 39.14
CA THR A 8 44.56 -11.00 38.87
C THR A 8 43.87 -12.22 38.29
N ALA A 9 43.04 -12.88 39.10
CA ALA A 9 42.17 -13.96 38.66
C ALA A 9 41.02 -13.37 37.82
N LEU A 10 41.05 -13.57 36.50
CA LEU A 10 39.85 -13.43 35.68
C LEU A 10 39.06 -14.74 35.75
N VAL A 11 37.96 -14.73 36.50
CA VAL A 11 36.90 -15.73 36.40
C VAL A 11 36.17 -15.47 35.08
N GLY A 12 36.63 -16.12 34.01
CA GLY A 12 35.92 -16.16 32.74
C GLY A 12 34.70 -17.06 32.86
N GLY A 13 33.54 -16.47 33.20
CA GLY A 13 32.25 -17.11 33.01
C GLY A 13 31.99 -17.30 31.51
N LEU A 14 32.19 -18.52 31.02
CA LEU A 14 31.69 -18.97 29.72
C LEU A 14 30.15 -19.02 29.80
N PHE A 15 29.51 -17.92 29.45
CA PHE A 15 28.13 -17.99 28.98
C PHE A 15 28.15 -18.63 27.60
N PRO A 16 27.45 -19.76 27.36
CA PRO A 16 27.31 -20.28 26.01
C PRO A 16 26.51 -19.25 25.21
N LEU A 17 27.15 -18.65 24.20
CA LEU A 17 26.45 -18.05 23.08
C LEU A 17 25.62 -19.16 22.45
N VAL A 18 24.33 -19.24 22.81
CA VAL A 18 23.36 -20.05 22.09
C VAL A 18 23.24 -19.41 20.71
N SER A 19 23.97 -19.97 19.74
CA SER A 19 23.74 -19.70 18.33
C SER A 19 22.31 -20.15 18.03
N GLN A 20 21.37 -19.20 17.97
CA GLN A 20 20.03 -19.50 17.48
C GLN A 20 20.14 -19.77 15.98
N ALA A 21 19.84 -21.00 15.58
CA ALA A 21 19.87 -21.40 14.17
C ALA A 21 18.80 -20.61 13.39
N ASN A 22 19.19 -20.07 12.24
CA ASN A 22 18.25 -19.38 11.35
C ASN A 22 17.14 -20.34 10.91
N VAL A 23 15.90 -19.84 10.87
CA VAL A 23 14.76 -20.62 10.40
C VAL A 23 14.66 -20.48 8.89
N VAL A 24 14.80 -21.60 8.18
CA VAL A 24 14.66 -21.71 6.72
C VAL A 24 13.49 -22.62 6.40
N ALA A 25 12.77 -22.34 5.32
CA ALA A 25 11.68 -23.19 4.86
C ALA A 25 12.19 -24.57 4.38
N ASP A 26 11.66 -25.65 4.95
CA ASP A 26 11.92 -27.04 4.50
C ASP A 26 11.12 -27.32 3.22
N GLU A 27 11.67 -26.94 2.05
CA GLU A 27 11.00 -27.13 0.77
C GLU A 27 10.62 -28.62 0.53
N PRO A 28 11.50 -29.62 0.73
CA PRO A 28 11.12 -31.02 0.54
C PRO A 28 9.89 -31.43 1.37
N ALA A 29 9.80 -31.01 2.63
CA ALA A 29 8.64 -31.28 3.47
C ALA A 29 7.38 -30.55 2.98
N LEU A 30 7.50 -29.25 2.65
CA LEU A 30 6.41 -28.45 2.13
C LEU A 30 5.86 -29.03 0.83
N ARG A 31 6.73 -29.38 -0.13
CA ARG A 31 6.35 -30.00 -1.40
C ARG A 31 5.61 -31.32 -1.18
N ARG A 32 6.09 -32.19 -0.29
CA ARG A 32 5.41 -33.46 0.04
C ARG A 32 4.02 -33.23 0.63
N SER A 33 3.87 -32.23 1.50
CA SER A 33 2.59 -31.90 2.14
C SER A 33 1.60 -31.30 1.15
N LEU A 34 2.04 -30.29 0.40
CA LEU A 34 1.21 -29.47 -0.48
C LEU A 34 0.77 -30.19 -1.76
N LEU A 35 1.64 -31.01 -2.38
CA LEU A 35 1.26 -31.76 -3.58
C LEU A 35 0.17 -32.81 -3.31
N ARG A 36 0.00 -33.25 -2.05
CA ARG A 36 -1.07 -34.17 -1.64
C ARG A 36 -2.40 -33.48 -1.40
N LEU A 37 -2.42 -32.16 -1.23
CA LEU A 37 -3.66 -31.41 -1.01
C LEU A 37 -4.49 -31.42 -2.30
N PRO A 38 -5.73 -31.94 -2.31
CA PRO A 38 -6.59 -31.90 -3.48
C PRO A 38 -6.86 -30.45 -3.93
N GLN A 39 -7.05 -30.23 -5.23
CA GLN A 39 -7.57 -28.96 -5.76
C GLN A 39 -9.10 -28.91 -5.59
N GLU A 40 -9.54 -28.95 -4.33
CA GLU A 40 -10.96 -28.90 -3.96
C GLU A 40 -11.18 -27.71 -3.04
N SER A 41 -12.29 -26.99 -3.24
CA SER A 41 -12.68 -25.90 -2.35
C SER A 41 -12.88 -26.41 -0.92
N GLY A 42 -12.20 -25.76 0.04
CA GLY A 42 -12.42 -25.98 1.48
C GLY A 42 -11.44 -26.92 2.19
N ARG A 43 -10.58 -27.64 1.48
CA ARG A 43 -9.49 -28.39 2.14
C ARG A 43 -8.27 -27.50 2.36
N SER A 44 -7.72 -27.54 3.57
CA SER A 44 -6.51 -26.82 3.94
C SER A 44 -5.51 -27.73 4.63
N VAL A 45 -4.24 -27.34 4.58
CA VAL A 45 -3.15 -27.96 5.35
C VAL A 45 -2.41 -26.88 6.12
N GLU A 46 -1.85 -27.23 7.28
CA GLU A 46 -0.97 -26.32 8.01
C GLU A 46 0.47 -26.48 7.53
N VAL A 47 1.13 -25.34 7.30
CA VAL A 47 2.54 -25.27 6.93
C VAL A 47 3.24 -24.26 7.83
N THR A 48 4.46 -24.58 8.24
CA THR A 48 5.30 -23.65 9.00
C THR A 48 6.19 -22.89 8.03
N LEU A 49 6.11 -21.57 8.04
CA LEU A 49 6.94 -20.68 7.22
C LEU A 49 7.73 -19.72 8.12
N PRO A 50 8.96 -19.37 7.75
CA PRO A 50 9.73 -18.36 8.45
C PRO A 50 9.06 -16.98 8.30
N THR A 51 9.04 -16.23 9.39
CA THR A 51 8.51 -14.87 9.47
C THR A 51 9.56 -13.84 9.89
N GLY A 52 10.80 -14.30 10.04
CA GLY A 52 11.98 -13.54 10.39
C GLY A 52 13.17 -14.48 10.49
N ALA A 53 14.36 -13.97 10.79
CA ALA A 53 15.58 -14.78 10.84
C ALA A 53 15.48 -15.96 11.83
N THR A 54 14.81 -15.73 12.96
CA THR A 54 14.67 -16.73 14.05
C THR A 54 13.21 -17.07 14.37
N THR A 55 12.25 -16.49 13.67
CA THR A 55 10.81 -16.66 13.95
C THR A 55 10.10 -17.38 12.81
N SER A 56 9.05 -18.13 13.16
CA SER A 56 8.17 -18.78 12.19
C SER A 56 6.73 -18.76 12.65
N SER A 57 5.83 -18.97 11.71
CA SER A 57 4.39 -19.06 11.97
C SER A 57 3.76 -20.23 11.23
N ARG A 58 2.64 -20.71 11.77
CA ARG A 58 1.81 -21.74 11.15
C ARG A 58 0.74 -21.08 10.31
N PHE A 59 0.86 -21.25 9.00
CA PHE A 59 -0.13 -20.81 8.03
C PHE A 59 -1.07 -21.95 7.68
N ARG A 60 -2.37 -21.67 7.68
CA ARG A 60 -3.37 -22.56 7.11
C ARG A 60 -3.51 -22.24 5.63
N VAL A 61 -3.01 -23.12 4.77
CA VAL A 61 -2.97 -22.91 3.32
C VAL A 61 -3.90 -23.86 2.58
N ARG A 62 -4.45 -23.37 1.47
CA ARG A 62 -5.35 -24.08 0.56
C ARG A 62 -5.05 -23.71 -0.88
N ASP A 63 -5.65 -24.43 -1.83
CA ASP A 63 -5.51 -24.09 -3.24
C ASP A 63 -5.94 -22.63 -3.50
N SER A 64 -5.17 -21.92 -4.32
CA SER A 64 -5.43 -20.50 -4.61
C SER A 64 -6.53 -20.27 -5.63
N GLY A 65 -6.85 -21.26 -6.48
CA GLY A 65 -7.71 -21.07 -7.65
C GLY A 65 -7.00 -20.41 -8.85
N THR A 66 -5.71 -20.05 -8.73
CA THR A 66 -4.96 -19.37 -9.80
C THR A 66 -4.61 -20.33 -10.95
N LEU A 67 -4.18 -21.55 -10.64
CA LEU A 67 -3.79 -22.58 -11.61
C LEU A 67 -4.95 -23.57 -11.82
N PRO A 68 -5.59 -23.61 -13.01
CA PRO A 68 -6.71 -24.52 -13.25
C PRO A 68 -6.28 -25.99 -13.21
N PRO A 69 -7.20 -26.92 -12.87
CA PRO A 69 -6.90 -28.35 -12.78
C PRO A 69 -6.31 -28.97 -14.05
N VAL A 70 -6.69 -28.47 -15.23
CA VAL A 70 -6.17 -28.95 -16.52
C VAL A 70 -4.66 -28.72 -16.62
N LEU A 71 -4.18 -27.51 -16.27
CA LEU A 71 -2.76 -27.19 -16.26
C LEU A 71 -2.03 -27.93 -15.12
N ALA A 72 -2.61 -28.01 -13.92
CA ALA A 72 -2.01 -28.75 -12.81
C ALA A 72 -1.80 -30.24 -13.15
N LYS A 73 -2.72 -30.86 -13.90
CA LYS A 73 -2.57 -32.24 -14.39
C LYS A 73 -1.44 -32.38 -15.42
N LYS A 74 -1.26 -31.38 -16.28
CA LYS A 74 -0.21 -31.34 -17.31
C LYS A 74 1.18 -31.08 -16.71
N PHE A 75 1.24 -30.29 -15.65
CA PHE A 75 2.45 -29.93 -14.92
C PHE A 75 2.33 -30.35 -13.45
N PRO A 76 2.45 -31.65 -13.12
CA PRO A 76 2.13 -32.19 -11.78
C PRO A 76 3.02 -31.67 -10.64
N GLY A 77 4.17 -31.07 -10.95
CA GLY A 77 5.03 -30.39 -9.99
C GLY A 77 4.63 -28.94 -9.70
N MET A 78 3.60 -28.43 -10.37
CA MET A 78 3.16 -27.04 -10.31
C MET A 78 1.84 -26.91 -9.55
N ARG A 79 1.81 -26.09 -8.51
CA ARG A 79 0.63 -25.83 -7.67
C ARG A 79 0.68 -24.41 -7.11
N SER A 80 -0.49 -23.84 -6.85
CA SER A 80 -0.63 -22.48 -6.32
C SER A 80 -1.55 -22.48 -5.11
N PHE A 81 -1.15 -21.78 -4.06
CA PHE A 81 -1.78 -21.80 -2.76
C PHE A 81 -1.91 -20.38 -2.18
N ARG A 82 -2.88 -20.24 -1.28
CA ARG A 82 -3.08 -19.06 -0.45
C ARG A 82 -3.41 -19.46 0.98
N GLY A 83 -3.13 -18.60 1.94
CA GLY A 83 -3.46 -18.87 3.34
C GLY A 83 -3.27 -17.68 4.25
N SER A 84 -3.51 -17.91 5.53
CA SER A 84 -3.23 -16.95 6.59
C SER A 84 -2.79 -17.67 7.87
N ASP A 85 -2.17 -16.93 8.78
CA ASP A 85 -1.88 -17.41 10.12
C ASP A 85 -2.82 -16.82 11.18
N ALA A 86 -2.55 -17.12 12.45
CA ALA A 86 -3.37 -16.66 13.58
C ALA A 86 -3.15 -15.17 13.93
N GLN A 87 -2.09 -14.55 13.40
CA GLN A 87 -1.77 -13.14 13.60
C GLN A 87 -2.39 -12.25 12.50
N GLY A 88 -3.04 -12.85 11.51
CA GLY A 88 -3.65 -12.14 10.39
C GLY A 88 -2.73 -11.95 9.19
N ARG A 89 -1.50 -12.50 9.23
CA ARG A 89 -0.58 -12.44 8.09
C ARG A 89 -1.12 -13.32 6.98
N THR A 90 -1.01 -12.85 5.74
CA THR A 90 -1.43 -13.60 4.56
C THR A 90 -0.24 -14.14 3.80
N VAL A 91 -0.42 -15.26 3.10
CA VAL A 91 0.62 -15.88 2.27
C VAL A 91 0.09 -16.29 0.90
N ARG A 92 0.88 -16.03 -0.14
CA ARG A 92 0.74 -16.58 -1.49
C ARG A 92 1.92 -17.50 -1.76
N LEU A 93 1.67 -18.79 -1.90
CA LEU A 93 2.71 -19.82 -2.03
C LEU A 93 2.53 -20.60 -3.33
N ASP A 94 3.59 -20.76 -4.10
CA ASP A 94 3.57 -21.45 -5.38
C ASP A 94 4.72 -22.48 -5.45
N LEU A 95 4.41 -23.64 -6.00
CA LEU A 95 5.35 -24.71 -6.30
C LEU A 95 5.53 -24.81 -7.81
N SER A 96 6.76 -25.01 -8.25
CA SER A 96 7.10 -25.30 -9.65
C SER A 96 8.29 -26.27 -9.72
N LYS A 97 8.79 -26.62 -10.92
CA LYS A 97 10.06 -27.35 -11.04
C LYS A 97 11.27 -26.54 -10.53
N SER A 98 11.20 -25.22 -10.59
CA SER A 98 12.28 -24.32 -10.15
C SER A 98 12.34 -24.15 -8.63
N GLY A 99 11.37 -24.70 -7.90
CA GLY A 99 11.32 -24.67 -6.44
C GLY A 99 10.01 -24.10 -5.90
N MET A 100 10.01 -23.77 -4.61
CA MET A 100 8.93 -23.06 -3.93
C MET A 100 9.17 -21.54 -3.96
N ARG A 101 8.10 -20.77 -4.11
CA ARG A 101 8.09 -19.33 -3.81
C ARG A 101 6.96 -19.03 -2.86
N ALA A 102 7.18 -18.11 -1.92
CA ALA A 102 6.10 -17.53 -1.15
C ALA A 102 6.25 -16.02 -1.04
N SER A 103 5.14 -15.30 -1.04
CA SER A 103 5.06 -13.92 -0.53
C SER A 103 4.26 -13.95 0.76
N VAL A 104 4.76 -13.31 1.82
CA VAL A 104 4.03 -13.12 3.08
C VAL A 104 3.81 -11.63 3.28
N ARG A 105 2.58 -11.25 3.61
CA ARG A 105 2.19 -9.88 3.93
C ARG A 105 1.78 -9.76 5.40
N ASP A 106 2.29 -8.74 6.07
CA ASP A 106 2.02 -8.39 7.46
C ASP A 106 1.78 -6.88 7.58
N GLY A 107 0.51 -6.47 7.55
CA GLY A 107 0.16 -5.05 7.49
C GLY A 107 0.77 -4.36 6.27
N ASN A 108 1.72 -3.46 6.51
CA ASN A 108 2.46 -2.70 5.49
C ASN A 108 3.78 -3.37 5.06
N ALA A 109 4.18 -4.49 5.69
CA ALA A 109 5.38 -5.23 5.32
C ALA A 109 5.05 -6.38 4.37
N GLU A 110 5.90 -6.60 3.37
CA GLU A 110 5.88 -7.78 2.50
C GLU A 110 7.30 -8.35 2.43
N TRP A 111 7.43 -9.68 2.44
CA TRP A 111 8.69 -10.34 2.14
C TRP A 111 8.49 -11.59 1.29
N MET A 112 9.53 -11.90 0.51
CA MET A 112 9.57 -13.07 -0.34
C MET A 112 10.37 -14.18 0.32
N LEU A 113 9.91 -15.42 0.15
CA LEU A 113 10.63 -16.63 0.53
C LEU A 113 10.95 -17.42 -0.74
N ARG A 114 12.24 -17.68 -0.96
CA ARG A 114 12.76 -18.56 -2.02
C ARG A 114 13.52 -19.74 -1.40
N PRO A 115 13.79 -20.81 -2.15
CA PRO A 115 14.46 -21.99 -1.61
C PRO A 115 15.85 -21.64 -1.06
N GLY A 116 16.12 -22.01 0.19
CA GLY A 116 17.42 -21.79 0.84
C GLY A 116 17.68 -20.37 1.34
N GLU A 117 16.73 -19.44 1.19
CA GLU A 117 16.85 -18.07 1.71
C GLU A 117 16.24 -17.94 3.12
N VAL A 118 16.88 -17.12 3.97
CA VAL A 118 16.32 -16.69 5.25
C VAL A 118 15.27 -15.60 4.96
N ALA A 119 14.18 -15.55 5.73
CA ALA A 119 13.23 -14.44 5.64
C ALA A 119 13.95 -13.12 5.96
N SER A 120 14.24 -12.31 4.95
CA SER A 120 14.69 -10.93 5.13
C SER A 120 13.49 -10.00 4.93
N THR A 121 13.12 -9.31 6.00
CA THR A 121 12.20 -8.19 5.92
C THR A 121 12.92 -7.09 5.13
N SER A 122 12.46 -6.80 3.94
CA SER A 122 12.97 -5.66 3.19
C SER A 122 12.36 -4.40 3.79
N ASN A 123 13.06 -3.76 4.73
CA ASN A 123 12.83 -2.34 4.94
C ASN A 123 13.36 -1.61 3.71
N VAL A 124 12.51 -0.79 3.11
CA VAL A 124 12.71 -0.09 1.84
C VAL A 124 14.05 0.65 1.85
N ALA A 125 15.00 0.18 1.04
CA ALA A 125 16.18 0.97 0.65
C ALA A 125 15.99 1.42 -0.81
N PRO A 126 16.19 2.71 -1.14
CA PRO A 126 16.05 3.21 -2.50
C PRO A 126 17.17 2.67 -3.38
N GLY A 127 16.81 2.05 -4.50
CA GLY A 127 17.73 1.62 -5.54
C GLY A 127 17.52 2.44 -6.80
N ASP A 128 18.62 2.88 -7.41
CA ASP A 128 18.71 3.85 -8.50
C ASP A 128 17.84 3.51 -9.73
N ALA A 129 16.95 4.44 -10.09
CA ALA A 129 16.17 4.40 -11.32
C ALA A 129 16.85 5.29 -12.37
N SER A 130 17.19 4.72 -13.54
CA SER A 130 17.54 5.53 -14.72
C SER A 130 16.89 4.97 -16.00
N ALA A 131 16.49 5.94 -16.83
CA ALA A 131 16.09 5.88 -18.25
C ALA A 131 14.58 5.77 -18.61
N ALA A 132 14.06 6.92 -19.07
CA ALA A 132 12.96 7.12 -20.05
C ALA A 132 13.42 6.75 -21.51
N PRO A 133 12.62 6.74 -22.62
CA PRO A 133 11.39 7.53 -22.91
C PRO A 133 10.27 6.96 -23.85
N ALA A 134 9.20 7.79 -24.05
CA ALA A 134 8.31 8.05 -25.23
C ALA A 134 7.29 6.98 -25.76
N ASP A 135 6.12 7.25 -26.36
CA ASP A 135 5.26 8.41 -26.72
C ASP A 135 3.87 7.88 -27.22
N ALA A 136 2.78 8.67 -27.08
CA ALA A 136 1.62 8.85 -28.02
C ALA A 136 0.26 9.16 -27.33
N LEU A 137 -0.56 9.97 -28.01
CA LEU A 137 -1.67 10.83 -27.52
C LEU A 137 -3.06 10.18 -27.39
N ALA A 138 -3.93 10.79 -26.55
CA ALA A 138 -5.26 11.27 -26.97
C ALA A 138 -5.88 12.30 -25.99
N THR A 139 -6.39 13.40 -26.55
CA THR A 139 -7.11 14.52 -25.91
C THR A 139 -8.63 14.29 -25.85
N ALA A 140 -9.32 14.73 -24.77
CA ALA A 140 -10.43 15.71 -24.82
C ALA A 140 -11.46 15.64 -23.65
N HIS A 141 -11.62 16.81 -23.03
CA HIS A 141 -12.85 17.46 -22.52
C HIS A 141 -13.48 17.04 -21.18
N ALA A 142 -13.29 17.95 -20.23
CA ALA A 142 -13.88 18.03 -18.91
C ALA A 142 -15.38 18.33 -18.93
N GLN A 143 -16.11 17.64 -18.06
CA GLN A 143 -17.36 18.10 -17.46
C GLN A 143 -17.29 17.70 -15.98
N GLY A 144 -17.13 18.68 -15.10
CA GLY A 144 -17.11 18.47 -13.66
C GLY A 144 -18.45 17.94 -13.18
N LEU A 145 -18.42 16.87 -12.38
CA LEU A 145 -19.58 16.40 -11.63
C LEU A 145 -19.37 16.77 -10.15
N PRO A 146 -20.29 17.53 -9.54
CA PRO A 146 -20.26 17.75 -8.10
C PRO A 146 -20.65 16.45 -7.41
N ALA A 147 -19.71 15.86 -6.64
CA ALA A 147 -19.99 14.70 -5.82
C ALA A 147 -20.89 15.13 -4.64
N ARG A 148 -22.16 14.69 -4.68
CA ARG A 148 -23.00 14.57 -3.48
C ARG A 148 -22.33 13.54 -2.57
N MET A 149 -21.79 14.00 -1.42
CA MET A 149 -21.21 13.14 -0.40
C MET A 149 -22.25 12.06 -0.04
N THR A 150 -21.91 10.80 -0.31
CA THR A 150 -22.74 9.65 0.06
C THR A 150 -22.14 9.07 1.33
N MET A 151 -22.94 8.97 2.39
CA MET A 151 -22.55 8.33 3.65
C MET A 151 -22.13 6.88 3.38
N ALA A 152 -21.07 6.42 4.07
CA ALA A 152 -20.53 5.06 4.13
C ALA A 152 -20.84 4.13 2.93
N ARG A 153 -19.82 3.82 2.12
CA ARG A 153 -19.95 2.91 0.98
C ARG A 153 -19.28 1.57 1.28
N GLY A 154 -20.04 0.48 1.17
CA GLY A 154 -19.51 -0.88 1.20
C GLY A 154 -19.21 -1.41 -0.20
N GLY A 155 -18.13 -2.17 -0.34
CA GLY A 155 -17.69 -2.83 -1.56
C GLY A 155 -17.28 -4.28 -1.30
N GLY A 156 -17.24 -5.09 -2.36
CA GLY A 156 -16.88 -6.51 -2.25
C GLY A 156 -18.02 -7.47 -1.88
N GLY A 157 -19.28 -7.01 -1.88
CA GLY A 157 -20.47 -7.87 -1.70
C GLY A 157 -20.71 -8.86 -2.86
N ILE A 158 -20.10 -8.61 -4.01
CA ILE A 158 -20.07 -9.53 -5.16
C ILE A 158 -18.60 -9.82 -5.49
N ARG A 159 -18.28 -11.10 -5.67
CA ARG A 159 -16.98 -11.57 -6.17
C ARG A 159 -17.06 -11.80 -7.68
N TYR A 160 -16.04 -11.35 -8.39
CA TYR A 160 -15.91 -11.48 -9.83
C TYR A 160 -14.71 -12.37 -10.17
N ASP A 161 -14.97 -13.55 -10.73
CA ASP A 161 -13.93 -14.44 -11.21
C ASP A 161 -13.76 -14.31 -12.72
N PHE A 162 -12.55 -13.95 -13.15
CA PHE A 162 -12.19 -13.80 -14.55
C PHE A 162 -11.24 -14.92 -14.98
N ARG A 163 -11.49 -15.48 -16.17
CA ARG A 163 -10.49 -16.31 -16.87
C ARG A 163 -9.45 -15.40 -17.52
N LEU A 164 -8.22 -15.48 -17.02
CA LEU A 164 -7.10 -14.67 -17.46
C LEU A 164 -6.20 -15.47 -18.42
N ALA A 165 -5.99 -14.96 -19.63
CA ALA A 165 -5.01 -15.50 -20.56
C ALA A 165 -3.74 -14.65 -20.51
N VAL A 166 -2.64 -15.22 -20.01
CA VAL A 166 -1.34 -14.53 -19.89
C VAL A 166 -0.35 -15.13 -20.88
N ALA A 167 -0.07 -14.39 -21.94
CA ALA A 167 0.96 -14.73 -22.91
C ALA A 167 2.35 -14.30 -22.42
N ALA A 168 3.41 -14.92 -22.96
CA ALA A 168 4.78 -14.51 -22.70
C ALA A 168 5.63 -14.56 -23.97
N ASP A 169 6.50 -13.56 -24.14
CA ASP A 169 7.48 -13.53 -25.23
C ASP A 169 8.67 -14.46 -24.98
N SER A 170 9.49 -14.66 -26.00
CA SER A 170 10.67 -15.55 -25.91
C SER A 170 11.76 -15.01 -25.01
N ARG A 171 11.84 -13.70 -24.82
CA ARG A 171 12.82 -13.06 -23.93
C ARG A 171 12.46 -13.31 -22.48
N TYR A 172 11.17 -13.18 -22.13
CA TYR A 172 10.65 -13.50 -20.81
C TYR A 172 10.85 -14.98 -20.52
N ALA A 173 10.48 -15.86 -21.45
CA ALA A 173 10.69 -17.30 -21.26
C ALA A 173 12.18 -17.66 -21.05
N ALA A 174 13.10 -16.97 -21.74
CA ALA A 174 14.55 -17.17 -21.56
C ALA A 174 15.04 -16.84 -20.14
N LYS A 175 14.42 -15.89 -19.44
CA LYS A 175 14.74 -15.57 -18.03
C LYS A 175 14.45 -16.72 -17.06
N PHE A 176 13.56 -17.63 -17.45
CA PHE A 176 13.08 -18.73 -16.63
C PHE A 176 13.43 -20.10 -17.23
N GLY A 177 14.66 -20.22 -17.73
CA GLY A 177 15.22 -21.45 -18.26
C GLY A 177 14.86 -21.75 -19.72
N GLY A 178 14.22 -20.82 -20.43
CA GLY A 178 13.90 -20.96 -21.86
C GLY A 178 12.84 -22.03 -22.15
N THR A 179 12.03 -22.39 -21.15
CA THR A 179 10.99 -23.42 -21.29
C THR A 179 9.60 -22.84 -21.04
N VAL A 180 8.59 -23.47 -21.65
CA VAL A 180 7.18 -23.13 -21.40
C VAL A 180 6.82 -23.31 -19.93
N GLU A 181 7.25 -24.41 -19.31
CA GLU A 181 6.95 -24.72 -17.92
C GLU A 181 7.61 -23.76 -16.93
N GLY A 182 8.87 -23.36 -17.18
CA GLY A 182 9.56 -22.39 -16.35
C GLY A 182 8.88 -21.02 -16.35
N ALA A 183 8.53 -20.52 -17.53
CA ALA A 183 7.79 -19.27 -17.67
C ALA A 183 6.37 -19.35 -17.09
N LEU A 184 5.67 -20.47 -17.30
CA LEU A 184 4.33 -20.68 -16.74
C LEU A 184 4.36 -20.65 -15.20
N GLY A 185 5.38 -21.25 -14.57
CA GLY A 185 5.52 -21.22 -13.11
C GLY A 185 5.62 -19.79 -12.54
N GLU A 186 6.29 -18.88 -13.25
CA GLU A 186 6.34 -17.47 -12.85
C GLU A 186 5.05 -16.72 -13.10
N ILE A 187 4.40 -16.97 -14.23
CA ILE A 187 3.09 -16.39 -14.52
C ILE A 187 2.09 -16.78 -13.43
N VAL A 188 2.08 -18.04 -13.00
CA VAL A 188 1.23 -18.52 -11.91
C VAL A 188 1.54 -17.77 -10.62
N HIS A 189 2.81 -17.62 -10.27
CA HIS A 189 3.22 -16.90 -9.06
C HIS A 189 2.83 -15.42 -9.10
N ALA A 190 3.06 -14.75 -10.24
CA ALA A 190 2.70 -13.35 -10.43
C ALA A 190 1.18 -13.15 -10.35
N VAL A 191 0.37 -13.99 -10.99
CA VAL A 191 -1.09 -13.89 -10.92
C VAL A 191 -1.60 -14.20 -9.51
N ASN A 192 -1.01 -15.17 -8.80
CA ASN A 192 -1.42 -15.50 -7.43
C ASN A 192 -1.16 -14.34 -6.45
N ARG A 193 -0.05 -13.62 -6.62
CA ARG A 193 0.23 -12.40 -5.85
C ARG A 193 -0.67 -11.23 -6.26
N ALA A 194 -0.94 -11.04 -7.56
CA ALA A 194 -1.87 -10.01 -8.03
C ALA A 194 -3.27 -10.25 -7.45
N ASN A 195 -3.71 -11.51 -7.41
CA ASN A 195 -4.95 -11.92 -6.78
C ASN A 195 -5.05 -11.46 -5.32
N GLU A 196 -3.96 -11.40 -4.55
CA GLU A 196 -4.02 -10.86 -3.19
C GLU A 196 -4.52 -9.42 -3.11
N VAL A 197 -4.03 -8.57 -4.03
CA VAL A 197 -4.39 -7.16 -4.08
C VAL A 197 -5.82 -6.99 -4.62
N PHE A 198 -6.14 -7.64 -5.73
CA PHE A 198 -7.46 -7.51 -6.37
C PHE A 198 -8.59 -8.15 -5.56
N GLU A 199 -8.33 -9.26 -4.86
CA GLU A 199 -9.30 -9.89 -3.97
C GLU A 199 -9.61 -9.01 -2.76
N THR A 200 -8.59 -8.33 -2.22
CA THR A 200 -8.71 -7.49 -1.02
C THR A 200 -9.42 -6.17 -1.34
N ASP A 201 -8.99 -5.47 -2.38
CA ASP A 201 -9.45 -4.09 -2.64
C ASP A 201 -10.71 -4.04 -3.51
N VAL A 202 -10.91 -5.02 -4.39
CA VAL A 202 -11.91 -4.95 -5.47
C VAL A 202 -12.90 -6.11 -5.46
N GLY A 203 -12.53 -7.25 -4.88
CA GLY A 203 -13.33 -8.48 -4.93
C GLY A 203 -13.18 -9.26 -6.26
N VAL A 204 -12.05 -9.07 -6.95
CA VAL A 204 -11.74 -9.76 -8.22
C VAL A 204 -10.77 -10.91 -7.97
N HIS A 205 -11.01 -12.05 -8.63
CA HIS A 205 -10.10 -13.19 -8.67
C HIS A 205 -9.80 -13.59 -10.13
N PHE A 206 -8.54 -13.91 -10.42
CA PHE A 206 -8.09 -14.38 -11.71
C PHE A 206 -7.68 -15.86 -11.66
N THR A 207 -8.28 -16.65 -12.54
CA THR A 207 -7.85 -18.03 -12.82
C THR A 207 -7.26 -18.08 -14.22
N LEU A 208 -6.08 -18.69 -14.39
CA LEU A 208 -5.50 -18.86 -15.72
C LEU A 208 -6.40 -19.73 -16.61
N VAL A 209 -6.39 -19.49 -17.91
CA VAL A 209 -7.09 -20.37 -18.88
C VAL A 209 -6.44 -21.75 -18.97
N ASP A 210 -7.25 -22.78 -19.24
CA ASP A 210 -6.80 -24.19 -19.28
C ASP A 210 -5.63 -24.46 -20.25
N ASP A 211 -5.56 -23.68 -21.34
CA ASP A 211 -4.57 -23.83 -22.40
C ASP A 211 -3.47 -22.75 -22.35
N ASN A 212 -3.24 -22.09 -21.21
CA ASN A 212 -2.32 -20.94 -21.10
C ASN A 212 -0.88 -21.28 -21.54
N ASP A 213 -0.46 -22.53 -21.43
CA ASP A 213 0.87 -22.96 -21.88
C ASP A 213 1.06 -22.80 -23.40
N ARG A 214 -0.03 -22.78 -24.19
CA ARG A 214 0.01 -22.60 -25.65
C ARG A 214 0.32 -21.17 -26.09
N ILE A 215 0.19 -20.18 -25.19
CA ILE A 215 0.46 -18.76 -25.47
C ILE A 215 1.78 -18.26 -24.87
N ILE A 216 2.63 -19.18 -24.38
CA ILE A 216 4.00 -18.91 -23.97
C ILE A 216 4.94 -19.22 -25.14
N ARG A 217 5.79 -18.26 -25.53
CA ARG A 217 6.64 -18.37 -26.72
C ARG A 217 8.09 -18.66 -26.36
N ALA A 218 8.41 -19.89 -25.96
CA ALA A 218 9.80 -20.27 -25.68
C ALA A 218 10.73 -20.27 -26.92
N ASP A 219 10.21 -20.60 -28.11
CA ASP A 219 10.97 -20.56 -29.37
C ASP A 219 10.96 -19.15 -29.98
N PRO A 220 12.10 -18.44 -30.06
CA PRO A 220 12.16 -17.10 -30.63
C PRO A 220 11.77 -17.03 -32.11
N ARG A 221 11.80 -18.14 -32.86
CA ARG A 221 11.37 -18.16 -34.27
C ARG A 221 9.85 -18.06 -34.45
N ARG A 222 9.09 -18.44 -33.42
CA ARG A 222 7.61 -18.42 -33.40
C ARG A 222 7.04 -17.27 -32.56
N ASP A 223 7.91 -16.37 -32.12
CA ASP A 223 7.58 -15.27 -31.23
C ASP A 223 7.04 -14.05 -32.02
N PRO A 224 5.73 -13.73 -31.94
CA PRO A 224 5.16 -12.58 -32.63
C PRO A 224 5.65 -11.24 -32.06
N TYR A 225 6.05 -11.19 -30.79
CA TYR A 225 6.52 -9.99 -30.09
C TYR A 225 7.88 -9.48 -30.60
N ARG A 226 8.57 -10.26 -31.43
CA ARG A 226 9.82 -9.84 -32.08
C ARG A 226 9.61 -8.97 -33.32
N ARG A 227 8.38 -8.92 -33.85
CA ARG A 227 8.08 -8.27 -35.14
C ARG A 227 6.88 -7.32 -35.07
N MET A 228 6.25 -7.20 -33.91
CA MET A 228 5.02 -6.47 -33.70
C MET A 228 4.97 -5.95 -32.27
N ASP A 229 4.31 -4.81 -32.08
CA ASP A 229 4.11 -4.22 -30.77
C ASP A 229 3.37 -5.18 -29.84
N PRO A 230 3.66 -5.16 -28.51
CA PRO A 230 3.15 -6.18 -27.62
C PRO A 230 1.62 -6.27 -27.58
N GLY A 231 0.90 -5.14 -27.50
CA GLY A 231 -0.57 -5.14 -27.45
C GLY A 231 -1.23 -5.91 -28.62
N PRO A 232 -1.00 -5.50 -29.88
CA PRO A 232 -1.50 -6.23 -31.04
C PRO A 232 -1.01 -7.69 -31.11
N ALA A 233 0.24 -7.95 -30.74
CA ALA A 233 0.80 -9.31 -30.71
C ALA A 233 0.06 -10.22 -29.74
N THR A 234 -0.27 -9.71 -28.55
CA THR A 234 -1.05 -10.41 -27.52
C THR A 234 -2.43 -10.74 -28.02
N VAL A 235 -3.14 -9.78 -28.62
CA VAL A 235 -4.48 -10.00 -29.17
C VAL A 235 -4.47 -11.11 -30.21
N GLN A 236 -3.59 -11.03 -31.22
CA GLN A 236 -3.52 -12.03 -32.29
C GLN A 236 -3.14 -13.41 -31.77
N LEU A 237 -2.22 -13.47 -30.80
CA LEU A 237 -1.76 -14.72 -30.22
C LEU A 237 -2.87 -15.41 -29.41
N ILE A 238 -3.49 -14.68 -28.48
CA ILE A 238 -4.50 -15.24 -27.58
C ILE A 238 -5.75 -15.63 -28.38
N ASP A 239 -6.23 -14.78 -29.30
CA ASP A 239 -7.40 -15.12 -30.11
C ASP A 239 -7.17 -16.34 -31.02
N ARG A 240 -5.96 -16.53 -31.53
CA ARG A 240 -5.64 -17.69 -32.38
C ARG A 240 -5.53 -18.98 -31.59
N GLU A 241 -4.83 -18.97 -30.45
CA GLU A 241 -4.52 -20.20 -29.72
C GLU A 241 -5.60 -20.60 -28.71
N ILE A 242 -6.19 -19.61 -28.02
CA ILE A 242 -7.18 -19.82 -26.96
C ILE A 242 -8.59 -19.63 -27.51
N GLY A 243 -8.78 -18.62 -28.36
CA GLY A 243 -10.09 -18.24 -28.90
C GLY A 243 -10.86 -17.30 -27.99
N LYS A 244 -11.39 -16.22 -28.55
CA LYS A 244 -12.05 -15.13 -27.81
C LYS A 244 -13.14 -15.52 -26.80
N ARG A 245 -13.81 -16.67 -26.96
CA ARG A 245 -14.85 -17.12 -26.01
C ARG A 245 -14.28 -17.79 -24.75
N ASN A 246 -13.01 -18.16 -24.80
CA ASN A 246 -12.36 -19.00 -23.78
C ASN A 246 -11.53 -18.21 -22.77
N TYR A 247 -11.57 -16.87 -22.84
CA TYR A 247 -10.93 -15.99 -21.88
C TYR A 247 -11.72 -14.68 -21.73
N ASP A 248 -11.54 -14.02 -20.60
CA ASP A 248 -12.29 -12.84 -20.20
C ASP A 248 -11.42 -11.58 -20.19
N ILE A 249 -10.14 -11.75 -19.86
CA ILE A 249 -9.07 -10.74 -19.92
C ILE A 249 -7.83 -11.42 -20.50
N GLY A 250 -7.15 -10.73 -21.42
CA GLY A 250 -5.86 -11.15 -21.96
C GLY A 250 -4.77 -10.15 -21.57
N HIS A 251 -3.56 -10.66 -21.38
CA HIS A 251 -2.40 -9.88 -20.97
C HIS A 251 -1.13 -10.55 -21.49
N ALA A 252 -0.05 -9.80 -21.71
CA ALA A 252 1.27 -10.37 -21.96
C ALA A 252 2.31 -9.91 -20.94
N VAL A 253 3.19 -10.82 -20.56
CA VAL A 253 4.40 -10.51 -19.81
C VAL A 253 5.60 -10.52 -20.77
N THR A 254 6.42 -9.48 -20.69
CA THR A 254 7.58 -9.27 -21.56
C THR A 254 8.80 -8.85 -20.75
N THR A 255 9.96 -8.66 -21.40
CA THR A 255 11.12 -8.02 -20.77
C THR A 255 11.23 -6.53 -21.04
N LEU A 256 10.22 -5.90 -21.66
CA LEU A 256 10.16 -4.45 -21.81
C LEU A 256 9.81 -3.82 -20.47
N PHE A 257 10.44 -2.71 -20.12
CA PHE A 257 10.17 -2.04 -18.85
C PHE A 257 8.85 -1.26 -18.90
N GLY A 258 7.96 -1.48 -17.94
CA GLY A 258 6.69 -0.77 -17.83
C GLY A 258 5.50 -1.64 -18.26
N GLY A 259 4.49 -1.02 -18.85
CA GLY A 259 3.31 -1.71 -19.34
C GLY A 259 2.26 -0.75 -19.88
N GLU A 260 1.31 -1.32 -20.62
CA GLU A 260 0.29 -0.54 -21.34
C GLU A 260 -1.03 -1.30 -21.40
N SER A 261 -2.11 -0.54 -21.28
CA SER A 261 -3.48 -0.94 -21.65
C SER A 261 -4.36 0.31 -21.77
N HIS A 262 -5.45 0.20 -22.53
CA HIS A 262 -6.53 1.17 -22.41
C HIS A 262 -7.34 0.96 -21.13
N ILE A 263 -7.99 2.02 -20.67
CA ILE A 263 -8.84 1.97 -19.48
C ILE A 263 -10.14 1.24 -19.82
N GLY A 264 -10.52 0.26 -19.00
CA GLY A 264 -11.79 -0.44 -19.10
C GLY A 264 -11.92 -1.31 -20.35
N THR A 265 -11.02 -2.26 -20.53
CA THR A 265 -11.04 -3.20 -21.67
C THR A 265 -11.54 -4.59 -21.30
N SER A 266 -11.72 -4.91 -20.01
CA SER A 266 -12.22 -6.24 -19.60
C SER A 266 -13.54 -6.59 -20.28
N CYS A 267 -13.69 -7.86 -20.68
CA CYS A 267 -14.81 -8.38 -21.45
C CYS A 267 -15.02 -7.79 -22.85
N SER A 268 -14.20 -6.84 -23.32
CA SER A 268 -14.36 -6.20 -24.63
C SER A 268 -13.84 -7.06 -25.79
N ASP A 269 -14.74 -7.45 -26.68
CA ASP A 269 -14.40 -8.06 -27.98
C ASP A 269 -14.60 -7.03 -29.14
N ASP A 270 -14.68 -5.73 -28.83
CA ASP A 270 -15.03 -4.69 -29.80
C ASP A 270 -14.00 -4.60 -30.91
N ARG A 271 -14.43 -4.71 -32.18
CA ARG A 271 -13.62 -4.72 -33.42
C ARG A 271 -13.66 -3.40 -34.21
N ARG A 272 -14.05 -2.29 -33.58
CA ARG A 272 -14.06 -0.96 -34.19
C ARG A 272 -12.64 -0.44 -34.51
N ALA A 273 -12.53 0.78 -35.04
CA ALA A 273 -11.33 1.33 -35.68
C ALA A 273 -10.05 1.30 -34.81
N ASP A 274 -10.19 1.23 -33.48
CA ASP A 274 -9.13 1.11 -32.49
C ASP A 274 -9.12 -0.29 -31.84
N PHE A 275 -9.41 -1.34 -32.61
CA PHE A 275 -9.53 -2.74 -32.13
C PHE A 275 -8.41 -3.14 -31.17
N PHE A 276 -7.16 -2.94 -31.57
CA PHE A 276 -6.01 -3.33 -30.74
C PHE A 276 -5.78 -2.42 -29.54
N ALA A 277 -6.54 -1.34 -29.38
CA ALA A 277 -6.56 -0.50 -28.21
C ALA A 277 -7.68 -0.93 -27.24
N THR A 278 -8.88 -1.23 -27.76
CA THR A 278 -10.06 -1.50 -26.93
C THR A 278 -10.35 -2.97 -26.69
N HIS A 279 -9.54 -3.89 -27.24
CA HIS A 279 -9.69 -5.33 -27.03
C HIS A 279 -9.30 -5.77 -25.61
N LYS A 280 -10.00 -6.75 -25.07
CA LYS A 280 -9.74 -7.30 -23.73
C LYS A 280 -8.38 -7.99 -23.57
N ALA A 281 -7.70 -8.31 -24.68
CA ALA A 281 -6.33 -8.85 -24.70
C ALA A 281 -5.24 -7.83 -25.04
N ALA A 282 -5.61 -6.57 -25.32
CA ALA A 282 -4.67 -5.53 -25.71
C ALA A 282 -3.97 -4.93 -24.48
N ALA A 283 -3.16 -5.73 -23.81
CA ALA A 283 -2.45 -5.31 -22.62
C ALA A 283 -1.15 -6.07 -22.44
N TRP A 284 -0.15 -5.38 -21.91
CA TRP A 284 1.12 -5.99 -21.58
C TRP A 284 1.80 -5.28 -20.41
N SER A 285 2.67 -6.00 -19.72
CA SER A 285 3.58 -5.46 -18.71
C SER A 285 4.93 -6.17 -18.76
N GLY A 286 5.95 -5.61 -18.13
CA GLY A 286 7.25 -6.23 -18.07
C GLY A 286 8.29 -5.48 -17.23
N HIS A 287 9.41 -6.17 -17.03
CA HIS A 287 10.61 -5.65 -16.39
C HIS A 287 11.83 -6.25 -17.11
N ALA A 288 12.98 -5.57 -17.10
CA ALA A 288 14.19 -6.08 -17.76
C ALA A 288 14.78 -7.32 -17.05
N HIS A 289 14.53 -7.43 -15.73
CA HIS A 289 15.02 -8.49 -14.86
C HIS A 289 13.91 -9.07 -13.96
N PRO A 290 12.87 -9.70 -14.54
CA PRO A 290 11.74 -10.22 -13.76
C PRO A 290 12.13 -11.36 -12.80
N GLU A 291 13.26 -12.04 -13.06
CA GLU A 291 13.78 -13.12 -12.23
C GLU A 291 14.34 -12.65 -10.88
N SER A 292 14.85 -11.43 -10.82
CA SER A 292 15.54 -10.88 -9.66
C SER A 292 14.81 -9.69 -9.03
N GLU A 293 13.79 -9.16 -9.69
CA GLU A 293 13.00 -8.02 -9.18
C GLU A 293 11.65 -8.51 -8.64
N PRO A 294 11.53 -8.77 -7.32
CA PRO A 294 10.30 -9.26 -6.73
C PRO A 294 9.11 -8.30 -6.89
N TYR A 295 9.36 -7.01 -7.21
CA TYR A 295 8.31 -6.02 -7.40
C TYR A 295 7.96 -5.77 -8.88
N ALA A 296 8.50 -6.56 -9.82
CA ALA A 296 8.13 -6.50 -11.25
C ALA A 296 6.62 -6.69 -11.47
N ILE A 297 5.95 -7.36 -10.53
CA ILE A 297 4.49 -7.54 -10.49
C ILE A 297 3.71 -6.22 -10.41
N GLY A 298 4.29 -5.13 -9.89
CA GLY A 298 3.62 -3.84 -9.77
C GLY A 298 3.09 -3.33 -11.11
N PHE A 299 3.84 -3.54 -12.20
CA PHE A 299 3.38 -3.18 -13.55
C PHE A 299 2.20 -4.03 -14.01
N MET A 300 2.18 -5.33 -13.67
CA MET A 300 1.03 -6.20 -13.99
C MET A 300 -0.22 -5.75 -13.24
N ILE A 301 -0.10 -5.41 -11.96
CA ILE A 301 -1.21 -4.91 -11.14
C ILE A 301 -1.72 -3.57 -11.68
N HIS A 302 -0.82 -2.65 -12.02
CA HIS A 302 -1.17 -1.36 -12.64
C HIS A 302 -1.97 -1.56 -13.93
N VAL A 303 -1.47 -2.40 -14.84
CA VAL A 303 -2.09 -2.61 -16.15
C VAL A 303 -3.41 -3.38 -16.04
N LEU A 304 -3.50 -4.36 -15.14
CA LEU A 304 -4.77 -5.05 -14.85
C LEU A 304 -5.78 -4.09 -14.21
N GLY A 305 -5.36 -3.18 -13.33
CA GLY A 305 -6.20 -2.13 -12.76
C GLY A 305 -6.79 -1.23 -13.85
N ARG A 306 -5.96 -0.82 -14.82
CA ARG A 306 -6.41 -0.10 -16.02
C ARG A 306 -7.42 -0.91 -16.84
N GLN A 307 -7.15 -2.19 -17.11
CA GLN A 307 -8.10 -3.06 -17.83
C GLN A 307 -9.45 -3.20 -17.10
N LEU A 308 -9.44 -3.08 -15.76
CA LEU A 308 -10.60 -3.06 -14.88
C LEU A 308 -11.18 -1.65 -14.63
N GLY A 309 -10.73 -0.64 -15.35
CA GLY A 309 -11.36 0.69 -15.37
C GLY A 309 -10.74 1.73 -14.43
N ALA A 310 -9.66 1.41 -13.73
CA ALA A 310 -8.94 2.39 -12.91
C ALA A 310 -8.08 3.33 -13.77
N TRP A 311 -8.23 4.64 -13.55
CA TRP A 311 -7.31 5.63 -14.10
C TRP A 311 -6.06 5.77 -13.22
N PRO A 312 -4.89 6.09 -13.82
CA PRO A 312 -3.75 6.52 -13.03
C PRO A 312 -4.07 7.75 -12.16
N THR A 313 -3.32 7.92 -11.08
CA THR A 313 -3.63 8.87 -10.00
C THR A 313 -2.56 9.92 -9.75
N ALA A 314 -1.36 9.76 -10.30
CA ALA A 314 -0.21 10.63 -10.04
C ALA A 314 -0.30 11.98 -10.78
N ASN A 315 -0.37 13.09 -10.05
CA ASN A 315 -0.45 14.43 -10.64
C ASN A 315 0.87 14.89 -11.26
N GLY A 316 2.03 14.38 -10.82
CA GLY A 316 3.34 14.67 -11.43
C GLY A 316 3.54 14.07 -12.82
N CYS A 317 2.56 13.30 -13.32
CA CYS A 317 2.57 12.67 -14.64
C CYS A 317 1.45 13.20 -15.54
N SER A 318 1.56 14.43 -16.07
CA SER A 318 0.48 15.07 -16.86
C SER A 318 0.01 14.32 -18.12
N ARG A 319 0.86 13.47 -18.71
CA ARG A 319 0.52 12.73 -19.92
C ARG A 319 -0.34 11.48 -19.65
N PRO A 320 0.08 10.55 -18.78
CA PRO A 320 -0.72 9.35 -18.53
C PRO A 320 -1.85 9.57 -17.52
N THR A 321 -1.83 10.66 -16.76
CA THR A 321 -2.85 10.98 -15.74
C THR A 321 -3.67 12.19 -16.17
N LEU A 322 -5.00 12.04 -16.20
CA LEU A 322 -5.90 13.16 -16.43
C LEU A 322 -6.01 14.03 -15.17
N PRO A 323 -6.04 15.38 -15.27
CA PRO A 323 -6.12 16.26 -14.10
C PRO A 323 -7.33 15.98 -13.19
N ASP A 324 -8.47 15.54 -13.74
CA ASP A 324 -9.68 15.18 -12.96
C ASP A 324 -9.61 13.78 -12.32
N ARG A 325 -8.47 13.08 -12.45
CA ARG A 325 -8.17 11.78 -11.84
C ARG A 325 -6.92 11.81 -10.97
N ALA A 326 -6.19 12.93 -11.01
CA ALA A 326 -4.90 13.12 -10.37
C ALA A 326 -5.07 13.49 -8.88
N VAL A 327 -5.17 12.47 -8.02
CA VAL A 327 -5.38 12.60 -6.56
C VAL A 327 -4.13 12.33 -5.73
N GLU A 328 -3.06 11.82 -6.33
CA GLU A 328 -1.79 11.60 -5.64
C GLU A 328 -0.76 12.66 -6.07
N PRO A 329 -0.01 13.26 -5.14
CA PRO A 329 1.06 14.17 -5.47
C PRO A 329 2.23 13.45 -6.17
N GLY A 330 3.00 14.19 -6.96
CA GLY A 330 4.25 13.74 -7.57
C GLY A 330 4.09 12.49 -8.43
N SER A 331 5.04 11.56 -8.32
CA SER A 331 4.99 10.29 -9.05
C SER A 331 3.89 9.35 -8.57
N GLY A 332 3.19 9.63 -7.47
CA GLY A 332 2.22 8.73 -6.85
C GLY A 332 2.87 7.51 -6.19
N SER A 333 2.20 7.00 -5.15
CA SER A 333 2.66 5.94 -4.26
C SER A 333 1.94 4.61 -4.49
N THR A 334 0.66 4.64 -4.87
CA THR A 334 -0.16 3.43 -5.01
C THR A 334 0.14 2.63 -6.29
N ALA A 335 -0.52 1.48 -6.44
CA ALA A 335 -0.41 0.64 -7.63
C ALA A 335 -0.83 1.35 -8.94
N MET A 336 -1.70 2.36 -8.86
CA MET A 336 -2.09 3.18 -10.02
C MET A 336 -1.29 4.49 -10.13
N GLY A 337 -0.35 4.71 -9.21
CA GLY A 337 0.69 5.71 -9.37
C GLY A 337 1.73 5.30 -10.41
N TYR A 338 2.81 6.06 -10.43
CA TYR A 338 3.97 5.92 -11.32
C TYR A 338 5.27 6.06 -10.53
N ALA A 339 5.31 5.59 -9.28
CA ALA A 339 6.49 5.61 -8.41
C ALA A 339 7.84 5.38 -9.14
N PRO A 340 8.02 4.31 -9.96
CA PRO A 340 9.30 4.03 -10.62
C PRO A 340 9.61 4.92 -11.84
N SER A 341 8.72 5.84 -12.24
CA SER A 341 8.84 6.56 -13.52
C SER A 341 9.74 7.81 -13.49
N GLY A 342 10.01 8.37 -12.30
CA GLY A 342 10.66 9.69 -12.17
C GLY A 342 9.80 10.88 -12.65
N CYS A 343 8.48 10.68 -12.86
CA CYS A 343 7.55 11.76 -13.16
C CYS A 343 7.66 12.93 -12.17
N GLY A 344 7.46 14.15 -12.67
CA GLY A 344 7.56 15.37 -11.88
C GLY A 344 9.00 15.83 -11.56
N GLY A 345 10.00 15.00 -11.86
CA GLY A 345 11.41 15.23 -11.54
C GLY A 345 11.77 14.84 -10.09
N ASP A 346 13.05 14.97 -9.73
CA ASP A 346 13.59 14.48 -8.46
C ASP A 346 12.84 15.01 -7.22
N ALA A 347 12.38 16.27 -7.28
CA ALA A 347 11.61 16.91 -6.21
C ALA A 347 10.18 16.37 -6.02
N GLN A 348 9.72 15.45 -6.89
CA GLN A 348 8.40 14.83 -6.89
C GLN A 348 8.48 13.29 -6.93
N ALA A 349 9.69 12.72 -6.89
CA ALA A 349 9.90 11.28 -6.86
C ALA A 349 9.63 10.75 -5.44
N LEU A 350 8.48 10.08 -5.25
CA LEU A 350 8.00 9.69 -3.92
C LEU A 350 8.67 8.44 -3.33
N GLN A 351 8.91 7.44 -4.19
CA GLN A 351 9.45 6.12 -3.80
C GLN A 351 9.91 5.38 -5.06
N ALA A 352 10.85 4.45 -4.92
CA ALA A 352 11.42 3.71 -6.05
C ALA A 352 10.44 2.70 -6.70
N ARG A 353 9.40 2.28 -5.96
CA ARG A 353 8.48 1.21 -6.35
C ARG A 353 7.09 1.54 -5.86
N SER A 354 6.03 1.18 -6.59
CA SER A 354 4.66 1.37 -6.12
C SER A 354 4.33 0.41 -4.98
N ASP A 355 3.56 0.90 -4.01
CA ASP A 355 2.95 0.04 -3.01
C ASP A 355 1.79 -0.75 -3.63
N LEU A 356 1.68 -2.03 -3.29
CA LEU A 356 0.75 -2.96 -3.93
C LEU A 356 -0.66 -2.90 -3.29
N TYR A 357 -1.27 -1.71 -3.30
CA TYR A 357 -2.68 -1.49 -2.98
C TYR A 357 -3.24 -0.37 -3.89
N PHE A 358 -4.57 -0.27 -3.94
CA PHE A 358 -5.25 0.74 -4.74
C PHE A 358 -5.69 1.94 -3.90
N HIS A 359 -5.52 3.14 -4.47
CA HIS A 359 -6.11 4.36 -3.92
C HIS A 359 -7.64 4.24 -3.89
N ALA A 360 -8.30 4.90 -2.95
CA ALA A 360 -9.74 4.79 -2.77
C ALA A 360 -10.56 5.21 -4.02
N THR A 361 -10.03 6.13 -4.83
CA THR A 361 -10.62 6.49 -6.14
C THR A 361 -10.58 5.32 -7.14
N ASN A 362 -9.51 4.52 -7.14
CA ASN A 362 -9.38 3.39 -8.04
C ASN A 362 -10.27 2.23 -7.62
N ILE A 363 -10.42 2.01 -6.31
CA ILE A 363 -11.38 1.05 -5.76
C ILE A 363 -12.80 1.38 -6.24
N GLU A 364 -13.22 2.65 -6.08
CA GLU A 364 -14.52 3.12 -6.56
C GLU A 364 -14.70 2.94 -8.07
N GLN A 365 -13.70 3.35 -8.86
CA GLN A 365 -13.74 3.25 -10.33
C GLN A 365 -13.86 1.80 -10.81
N MET A 366 -13.07 0.88 -10.26
CA MET A 366 -13.10 -0.53 -10.64
C MET A 366 -14.41 -1.18 -10.21
N GLN A 367 -14.91 -0.91 -9.01
CA GLN A 367 -16.20 -1.43 -8.56
C GLN A 367 -17.35 -0.94 -9.45
N ALA A 368 -17.35 0.34 -9.84
CA ALA A 368 -18.33 0.88 -10.79
C ALA A 368 -18.21 0.22 -12.17
N TRP A 369 -16.99 0.00 -12.68
CA TRP A 369 -16.75 -0.67 -13.95
C TRP A 369 -17.24 -2.12 -13.95
N LEU A 370 -16.97 -2.87 -12.87
CA LEU A 370 -17.42 -4.24 -12.67
C LEU A 370 -18.95 -4.36 -12.54
N GLY A 371 -19.61 -3.34 -11.97
CA GLY A 371 -21.07 -3.20 -11.95
C GLY A 371 -21.70 -2.93 -13.33
N SER A 372 -20.87 -2.61 -14.34
CA SER A 372 -21.29 -2.26 -15.69
C SER A 372 -20.94 -3.37 -16.71
N ARG A 373 -20.76 -2.99 -17.99
CA ARG A 373 -20.29 -3.87 -19.06
C ARG A 373 -18.93 -4.53 -18.77
N GLY A 374 -18.13 -3.95 -17.89
CA GLY A 374 -16.78 -4.41 -17.53
C GLY A 374 -16.74 -5.75 -16.80
N GLY A 375 -17.79 -6.10 -16.07
CA GLY A 375 -17.92 -7.36 -15.33
C GLY A 375 -18.84 -8.39 -15.98
N ARG A 376 -19.25 -8.20 -17.25
CA ARG A 376 -20.31 -9.02 -17.89
C ARG A 376 -19.89 -10.47 -18.20
N CYS A 377 -18.60 -10.70 -18.42
CA CYS A 377 -18.03 -11.99 -18.78
C CYS A 377 -17.51 -12.79 -17.58
N ALA A 378 -17.32 -12.13 -16.44
CA ALA A 378 -16.89 -12.78 -15.22
C ALA A 378 -17.99 -13.70 -14.66
N SER A 379 -17.56 -14.80 -14.05
CA SER A 379 -18.42 -15.54 -13.14
C SER A 379 -18.63 -14.71 -11.87
N LYS A 380 -19.85 -14.68 -11.35
CA LYS A 380 -20.22 -13.85 -10.19
C LYS A 380 -20.69 -14.73 -9.06
N ARG A 381 -20.20 -14.47 -7.85
CA ARG A 381 -20.67 -15.11 -6.62
C ARG A 381 -20.98 -14.05 -5.57
N ILE A 382 -22.03 -14.30 -4.78
CA ILE A 382 -22.33 -13.47 -3.62
C ILE A 382 -21.23 -13.71 -2.57
N ASN A 383 -20.69 -12.63 -2.01
CA ASN A 383 -19.82 -12.75 -0.85
C ASN A 383 -20.72 -12.93 0.39
N PRO A 384 -20.61 -14.02 1.16
CA PRO A 384 -21.47 -14.28 2.31
C PRO A 384 -21.16 -13.38 3.52
N VAL A 385 -20.32 -12.36 3.33
CA VAL A 385 -19.73 -11.52 4.35
C VAL A 385 -20.10 -10.07 4.07
N SER A 386 -20.63 -9.41 5.08
CA SER A 386 -20.89 -7.97 5.05
C SER A 386 -19.59 -7.17 5.16
N ALA A 387 -19.54 -6.04 4.46
CA ALA A 387 -18.46 -5.08 4.60
C ALA A 387 -18.45 -4.47 6.03
N PRO A 388 -17.29 -3.98 6.51
CA PRO A 388 -17.23 -3.19 7.74
C PRO A 388 -18.21 -2.00 7.70
N TRP A 389 -18.74 -1.65 8.86
CA TRP A 389 -19.69 -0.56 9.02
C TRP A 389 -19.00 0.64 9.69
N PHE A 390 -19.36 1.86 9.27
CA PHE A 390 -18.92 3.10 9.90
C PHE A 390 -20.10 3.77 10.60
N ASP A 391 -19.83 4.30 11.80
CA ASP A 391 -20.69 5.33 12.35
C ASP A 391 -20.60 6.59 11.48
N PRO A 392 -21.72 7.07 10.87
CA PRO A 392 -21.68 8.24 10.01
C PRO A 392 -21.46 9.55 10.76
N GLU A 393 -21.73 9.62 12.07
CA GLU A 393 -21.73 10.88 12.83
C GLU A 393 -20.35 11.56 12.83
N PRO A 394 -19.22 10.90 13.18
CA PRO A 394 -17.89 11.52 13.18
C PRO A 394 -17.36 11.97 11.80
N PHE A 395 -17.95 11.45 10.71
CA PHE A 395 -17.56 11.81 9.34
C PHE A 395 -18.35 13.00 8.80
N ALA A 396 -19.56 13.22 9.33
CA ALA A 396 -20.45 14.32 8.95
C ALA A 396 -20.10 15.66 9.63
N GLU A 397 -19.35 15.64 10.73
CA GLU A 397 -18.91 16.84 11.44
C GLU A 397 -18.03 17.76 10.58
N GLU A 398 -18.28 19.08 10.61
CA GLU A 398 -17.41 20.06 9.96
C GLU A 398 -16.09 20.17 10.74
N LYS A 399 -15.02 19.58 10.18
CA LYS A 399 -13.67 19.68 10.73
C LYS A 399 -13.03 20.98 10.25
N VAL A 400 -12.59 21.84 11.16
CA VAL A 400 -11.96 23.14 10.84
C VAL A 400 -10.57 23.22 11.45
N ILE A 401 -9.57 23.61 10.65
CA ILE A 401 -8.17 23.75 11.08
C ILE A 401 -7.56 25.10 10.62
N PRO A 402 -6.57 25.63 11.35
CA PRO A 402 -5.74 26.70 10.83
C PRO A 402 -4.81 26.20 9.71
N ALA A 403 -4.51 27.07 8.75
CA ALA A 403 -3.47 26.82 7.75
C ALA A 403 -2.08 26.71 8.40
N ARG A 404 -1.16 26.00 7.75
CA ARG A 404 0.25 25.78 8.19
C ARG A 404 0.37 25.03 9.52
N THR A 405 -0.66 24.29 9.92
CA THR A 405 -0.67 23.54 11.18
C THR A 405 -0.95 22.05 10.92
N PRO A 406 -0.15 21.14 11.52
CA PRO A 406 -0.42 19.69 11.47
C PRO A 406 -1.79 19.30 12.00
N PHE A 407 -2.34 18.22 11.44
CA PHE A 407 -3.63 17.68 11.89
C PHE A 407 -3.65 16.15 11.85
N VAL A 408 -4.59 15.55 12.57
CA VAL A 408 -4.84 14.11 12.65
C VAL A 408 -6.26 13.83 12.21
N LEU A 409 -6.43 12.86 11.31
CA LEU A 409 -7.75 12.30 11.00
C LEU A 409 -7.87 10.93 11.64
N GLU A 410 -9.01 10.71 12.30
CA GLU A 410 -9.31 9.49 13.02
C GLU A 410 -10.66 8.94 12.57
N GLY A 411 -10.74 7.61 12.51
CA GLY A 411 -11.96 6.90 12.23
C GLY A 411 -11.80 5.42 12.53
N SER A 412 -12.89 4.77 12.88
CA SER A 412 -12.94 3.34 13.13
C SER A 412 -14.10 2.74 12.34
N ALA A 413 -14.03 1.43 12.10
CA ALA A 413 -15.14 0.68 11.55
C ALA A 413 -15.41 -0.54 12.42
N GLU A 414 -16.68 -0.92 12.52
CA GLU A 414 -17.12 -2.13 13.19
C GLU A 414 -17.29 -3.26 12.17
N GLN A 415 -17.12 -4.51 12.62
CA GLN A 415 -17.41 -5.69 11.81
C GLN A 415 -18.56 -6.48 12.41
N GLU A 416 -19.50 -6.91 11.57
CA GLU A 416 -20.56 -7.83 12.01
C GLU A 416 -20.02 -9.20 12.47
N ALA A 417 -18.91 -9.68 11.89
CA ALA A 417 -18.28 -10.95 12.25
C ALA A 417 -16.92 -10.72 12.92
N GLY A 418 -16.76 -11.20 14.15
CA GLY A 418 -15.48 -11.13 14.88
C GLY A 418 -14.36 -11.93 14.21
N GLY A 419 -13.11 -11.52 14.44
CA GLY A 419 -11.91 -12.31 14.09
C GLY A 419 -11.19 -11.94 12.79
N ARG A 420 -11.54 -10.82 12.12
CA ARG A 420 -10.69 -10.29 11.05
C ARG A 420 -9.87 -9.08 11.48
N HIS A 421 -8.69 -8.97 10.86
CA HIS A 421 -7.76 -7.89 11.09
C HIS A 421 -8.06 -6.74 10.13
N LEU A 422 -8.68 -5.67 10.64
CA LEU A 422 -8.93 -4.47 9.85
C LEU A 422 -7.63 -3.73 9.58
N THR A 423 -7.48 -3.25 8.35
CA THR A 423 -6.48 -2.23 8.01
C THR A 423 -7.15 -0.99 7.44
N TYR A 424 -6.54 0.16 7.72
CA TYR A 424 -7.08 1.49 7.50
C TYR A 424 -6.12 2.29 6.61
N THR A 425 -6.69 3.09 5.70
CA THR A 425 -5.96 4.03 4.86
C THR A 425 -6.73 5.34 4.77
N TRP A 426 -6.11 6.42 5.24
CA TRP A 426 -6.61 7.78 5.02
C TRP A 426 -5.95 8.39 3.80
N GLU A 427 -6.74 8.86 2.84
CA GLU A 427 -6.27 9.36 1.55
C GLU A 427 -6.95 10.69 1.20
N GLN A 428 -6.22 11.60 0.59
CA GLN A 428 -6.78 12.83 0.05
C GLN A 428 -7.48 12.56 -1.29
N MET A 429 -8.61 13.22 -1.54
CA MET A 429 -9.45 13.02 -2.72
C MET A 429 -9.48 14.24 -3.64
N ASP A 430 -8.77 15.32 -3.29
CA ASP A 430 -8.64 16.52 -4.11
C ASP A 430 -7.86 16.23 -5.40
N VAL A 431 -8.51 16.49 -6.54
CA VAL A 431 -7.88 16.38 -7.87
C VAL A 431 -7.14 17.66 -8.22
N GLY A 432 -6.04 17.56 -8.99
CA GLY A 432 -5.32 18.75 -9.43
C GLY A 432 -4.40 18.53 -10.63
N ASP A 433 -4.07 19.64 -11.28
CA ASP A 433 -3.12 19.67 -12.40
C ASP A 433 -1.71 19.23 -11.97
N GLU A 434 -0.86 19.03 -12.98
CA GLU A 434 0.54 18.68 -12.76
C GLU A 434 1.31 19.76 -12.01
N GLN A 435 2.05 19.31 -11.00
CA GLN A 435 3.03 20.10 -10.29
C GLN A 435 4.45 19.60 -10.59
N ARG A 436 5.37 20.57 -10.70
CA ARG A 436 6.82 20.34 -10.88
C ARG A 436 7.58 21.10 -9.80
N GLY A 437 8.77 20.61 -9.44
CA GLY A 437 9.55 21.18 -8.33
C GLY A 437 8.99 20.75 -6.97
N ALA A 438 9.33 21.44 -5.88
CA ALA A 438 8.80 21.09 -4.56
C ALA A 438 7.27 21.22 -4.51
N LEU A 439 6.61 20.28 -3.83
CA LEU A 439 5.16 20.30 -3.65
C LEU A 439 4.74 21.56 -2.88
N THR A 440 3.79 22.33 -3.43
CA THR A 440 3.29 23.55 -2.81
C THR A 440 1.76 23.59 -2.86
N ASP A 441 1.15 24.24 -1.87
CA ASP A 441 -0.28 24.49 -1.90
C ASP A 441 -0.61 25.60 -2.91
N LYS A 442 -1.26 25.22 -4.01
CA LYS A 442 -1.77 26.15 -5.03
C LYS A 442 -3.19 26.64 -4.76
N GLY A 443 -3.79 26.25 -3.63
CA GLY A 443 -5.21 26.46 -3.32
C GLY A 443 -6.14 25.38 -3.89
N TYR A 444 -5.59 24.39 -4.60
CA TYR A 444 -6.29 23.22 -5.12
C TYR A 444 -5.31 22.05 -5.28
N GLY A 445 -5.81 20.86 -5.65
CA GLY A 445 -5.00 19.68 -5.92
C GLY A 445 -4.48 18.95 -4.67
N PRO A 446 -3.85 17.79 -4.85
CA PRO A 446 -3.40 16.98 -3.75
C PRO A 446 -2.15 17.57 -3.07
N LEU A 447 -2.11 17.47 -1.75
CA LEU A 447 -1.05 17.91 -0.85
C LEU A 447 -0.43 16.75 -0.07
N PHE A 448 -1.10 15.60 0.02
CA PHE A 448 -0.67 14.47 0.84
C PHE A 448 -0.66 13.16 0.03
N ARG A 449 0.48 12.47 0.03
CA ARG A 449 0.66 11.14 -0.56
C ARG A 449 -0.15 10.09 0.19
N SER A 450 -0.37 8.97 -0.45
CA SER A 450 -0.95 7.81 0.23
C SER A 450 0.15 6.97 0.90
N PHE A 451 -0.24 6.19 1.91
CA PHE A 451 0.63 5.25 2.61
C PHE A 451 -0.07 3.90 2.73
N ALA A 452 0.72 2.83 2.72
CA ALA A 452 0.21 1.47 2.85
C ALA A 452 -0.76 1.29 4.04
N PRO A 453 -1.80 0.45 3.89
CA PRO A 453 -2.79 0.21 4.95
C PRO A 453 -2.14 -0.20 6.28
N THR A 454 -2.60 0.39 7.38
CA THR A 454 -2.08 0.11 8.74
C THR A 454 -3.17 -0.42 9.66
N LEU A 455 -2.82 -0.95 10.83
CA LEU A 455 -3.81 -1.34 11.85
C LEU A 455 -4.44 -0.15 12.58
N SER A 456 -3.94 1.07 12.36
CA SER A 456 -4.42 2.29 13.01
C SER A 456 -5.39 3.05 12.11
N GLY A 457 -6.59 3.33 12.63
CA GLY A 457 -7.56 4.24 12.03
C GLY A 457 -7.23 5.73 12.18
N SER A 458 -6.09 6.06 12.79
CA SER A 458 -5.58 7.43 12.99
C SER A 458 -4.35 7.69 12.12
N ARG A 459 -4.34 8.81 11.40
CA ARG A 459 -3.21 9.29 10.59
C ARG A 459 -2.97 10.78 10.82
N SER A 460 -1.72 11.15 11.05
CA SER A 460 -1.23 12.53 11.05
C SER A 460 -0.89 13.01 9.63
N PHE A 461 -1.10 14.30 9.40
CA PHE A 461 -0.83 15.01 8.16
C PHE A 461 0.01 16.27 8.41
N PRO A 462 1.27 16.31 7.94
CA PRO A 462 2.08 15.20 7.41
C PRO A 462 2.27 14.07 8.44
N ARG A 463 2.89 12.96 8.02
CA ARG A 463 3.23 11.86 8.95
C ARG A 463 3.99 12.39 10.17
N MET A 464 3.69 11.85 11.35
CA MET A 464 4.26 12.30 12.62
C MET A 464 5.80 12.35 12.63
N ALA A 465 6.46 11.40 11.96
CA ALA A 465 7.92 11.39 11.84
C ALA A 465 8.48 12.66 11.16
N ALA A 466 7.78 13.18 10.15
CA ALA A 466 8.14 14.45 9.49
C ALA A 466 7.79 15.65 10.37
N VAL A 467 6.66 15.61 11.09
CA VAL A 467 6.26 16.66 12.06
C VAL A 467 7.29 16.80 13.20
N LEU A 468 7.85 15.69 13.67
CA LEU A 468 8.90 15.64 14.68
C LEU A 468 10.30 15.96 14.12
N GLY A 469 10.48 15.95 12.79
CA GLY A 469 11.78 16.16 12.15
C GLY A 469 12.72 14.94 12.22
N HIS A 470 12.19 13.74 12.48
CA HIS A 470 12.94 12.48 12.44
C HIS A 470 13.24 12.04 11.01
N GLU A 471 12.36 12.42 10.09
CA GLU A 471 12.53 12.23 8.66
C GLU A 471 12.59 13.62 8.00
N THR A 472 13.39 13.73 6.94
CA THR A 472 13.22 14.85 6.00
C THR A 472 11.76 14.90 5.57
N ALA A 473 11.18 16.09 5.42
CA ALA A 473 9.91 16.24 4.72
C ALA A 473 10.09 15.75 3.27
N GLU A 474 9.99 14.44 3.08
CA GLU A 474 10.11 13.79 1.79
C GLU A 474 9.10 14.40 0.82
N PRO A 475 9.36 14.36 -0.49
CA PRO A 475 8.36 14.79 -1.46
C PRO A 475 7.03 14.04 -1.21
N GLY A 476 5.92 14.73 -1.44
CA GLY A 476 4.58 14.16 -1.38
C GLY A 476 3.73 14.52 -0.16
N GLU A 477 4.23 15.24 0.85
CA GLU A 477 3.37 15.84 1.87
C GLU A 477 3.71 17.32 2.09
N THR A 478 2.70 18.19 2.08
CA THR A 478 2.84 19.60 2.44
C THR A 478 1.61 20.11 3.16
N LEU A 479 1.79 21.03 4.11
CA LEU A 479 0.67 21.63 4.83
C LEU A 479 -0.09 22.61 3.92
N PRO A 480 -1.44 22.70 4.05
CA PRO A 480 -2.18 23.73 3.34
C PRO A 480 -1.78 25.11 3.87
N THR A 481 -1.56 26.05 2.97
CA THR A 481 -1.15 27.43 3.27
C THR A 481 -2.23 28.45 2.93
N THR A 482 -3.31 28.02 2.28
CA THR A 482 -4.42 28.86 1.84
C THR A 482 -5.74 28.42 2.46
N SER A 483 -6.72 29.32 2.52
CA SER A 483 -8.08 28.95 2.93
C SER A 483 -8.74 28.13 1.82
N ARG A 484 -9.01 26.85 2.09
CA ARG A 484 -9.62 25.92 1.13
C ARG A 484 -10.33 24.78 1.84
N LEU A 485 -11.12 24.03 1.08
CA LEU A 485 -11.64 22.74 1.52
C LEU A 485 -10.67 21.64 1.08
N LEU A 486 -10.52 20.62 1.89
CA LEU A 486 -9.80 19.39 1.60
C LEU A 486 -10.77 18.23 1.74
N ASP A 487 -10.81 17.35 0.75
CA ASP A 487 -11.62 16.15 0.77
C ASP A 487 -10.74 14.95 1.12
N PHE A 488 -11.16 14.16 2.11
CA PHE A 488 -10.46 12.94 2.54
C PHE A 488 -11.41 11.75 2.55
N ARG A 489 -10.86 10.57 2.28
CA ARG A 489 -11.55 9.29 2.41
C ARG A 489 -10.76 8.37 3.32
N LEU A 490 -11.47 7.75 4.27
CA LEU A 490 -10.99 6.58 4.98
C LEU A 490 -11.45 5.33 4.23
N THR A 491 -10.52 4.44 3.90
CA THR A 491 -10.81 3.10 3.39
C THR A 491 -10.41 2.05 4.43
N VAL A 492 -11.33 1.16 4.76
CA VAL A 492 -11.13 0.02 5.66
C VAL A 492 -11.22 -1.28 4.89
N ARG A 493 -10.19 -2.12 5.03
CA ARG A 493 -10.10 -3.46 4.45
C ARG A 493 -10.23 -4.48 5.56
N ASP A 494 -11.08 -5.47 5.36
CA ASP A 494 -11.25 -6.54 6.36
C ASP A 494 -10.20 -7.66 6.25
N ASN A 495 -9.40 -7.67 5.18
CA ASN A 495 -8.37 -8.67 4.86
C ASN A 495 -8.89 -10.12 4.91
N GLY A 496 -10.18 -10.36 4.59
CA GLY A 496 -10.84 -11.66 4.63
C GLY A 496 -10.44 -12.66 3.52
N GLY A 497 -9.40 -12.36 2.72
CA GLY A 497 -8.97 -13.16 1.57
C GLY A 497 -10.02 -13.27 0.46
N GLU A 498 -10.49 -14.49 0.16
CA GLU A 498 -11.52 -14.75 -0.87
C GLU A 498 -12.90 -14.18 -0.50
N HIS A 499 -13.07 -13.84 0.77
CA HIS A 499 -14.26 -13.18 1.29
C HIS A 499 -13.97 -11.74 1.71
N ALA A 500 -12.82 -11.20 1.31
CA ALA A 500 -12.46 -9.84 1.67
C ALA A 500 -13.50 -8.84 1.16
N THR A 501 -13.70 -7.82 1.98
CA THR A 501 -14.61 -6.71 1.75
C THR A 501 -13.90 -5.41 2.10
N VAL A 502 -14.39 -4.32 1.50
CA VAL A 502 -13.90 -2.97 1.75
C VAL A 502 -15.06 -2.07 2.12
N ALA A 503 -14.79 -1.10 2.98
CA ALA A 503 -15.72 -0.02 3.27
C ALA A 503 -14.99 1.30 3.18
N SER A 504 -15.70 2.37 2.83
CA SER A 504 -15.13 3.72 2.84
C SER A 504 -16.08 4.78 3.37
N ALA A 505 -15.52 5.83 3.97
CA ALA A 505 -16.26 6.99 4.47
C ALA A 505 -15.50 8.28 4.14
N ASP A 506 -16.24 9.29 3.68
CA ASP A 506 -15.70 10.58 3.26
C ASP A 506 -15.84 11.60 4.39
N THR A 507 -14.83 12.45 4.56
CA THR A 507 -14.88 13.60 5.46
C THR A 507 -14.26 14.82 4.78
N ARG A 508 -14.70 16.01 5.19
CA ARG A 508 -14.24 17.27 4.62
C ARG A 508 -13.61 18.12 5.71
N LEU A 509 -12.45 18.67 5.38
CA LEU A 509 -11.66 19.51 6.27
C LEU A 509 -11.62 20.93 5.71
N ARG A 510 -12.04 21.91 6.51
CA ARG A 510 -11.99 23.33 6.19
C ARG A 510 -10.73 23.95 6.76
N VAL A 511 -9.87 24.44 5.86
CA VAL A 511 -8.66 25.17 6.22
C VAL A 511 -8.96 26.67 6.28
N VAL A 512 -8.49 27.34 7.33
CA VAL A 512 -8.62 28.78 7.54
C VAL A 512 -7.24 29.40 7.63
N ASP A 513 -6.90 30.28 6.68
CA ASP A 513 -5.67 31.05 6.72
C ASP A 513 -5.83 32.30 7.62
N ASN A 514 -5.21 32.23 8.78
CA ASN A 514 -5.10 33.27 9.82
C ASN A 514 -3.74 34.02 9.75
N GLY A 515 -2.92 33.76 8.73
CA GLY A 515 -1.60 34.35 8.52
C GLY A 515 -0.44 33.72 9.30
N ARG A 516 -0.69 32.80 10.25
CA ARG A 516 0.35 32.20 11.12
C ARG A 516 -0.04 30.81 11.65
N PRO A 517 0.91 29.88 11.81
CA PRO A 517 0.61 28.56 12.33
C PRO A 517 0.30 28.58 13.82
N PHE A 518 -0.62 27.73 14.28
CA PHE A 518 -0.66 27.32 15.69
C PHE A 518 0.60 26.48 15.98
N ALA A 519 1.44 26.93 16.92
CA ALA A 519 2.78 26.37 17.13
C ALA A 519 3.22 26.44 18.59
N VAL A 520 3.93 25.41 19.07
CA VAL A 520 4.61 25.45 20.37
C VAL A 520 5.86 26.31 20.24
N LEU A 521 6.04 27.23 21.20
CA LEU A 521 7.21 28.11 21.28
C LEU A 521 8.19 27.65 22.37
N SER A 522 7.67 27.06 23.46
CA SER A 522 8.44 26.49 24.56
C SER A 522 7.63 25.33 25.18
N PRO A 523 8.25 24.19 25.54
CA PRO A 523 9.69 23.95 25.61
C PRO A 523 10.37 23.78 24.25
N ASP A 524 11.59 24.30 24.15
CA ASP A 524 12.52 24.05 23.05
C ASP A 524 13.74 23.25 23.52
N ALA A 525 14.72 23.03 22.65
CA ALA A 525 15.90 22.24 22.98
C ALA A 525 16.79 22.81 24.09
N ALA A 526 16.63 24.08 24.47
CA ALA A 526 17.36 24.68 25.59
C ALA A 526 16.68 24.41 26.94
N VAL A 527 15.42 23.98 26.95
CA VAL A 527 14.66 23.78 28.18
C VAL A 527 15.09 22.51 28.91
N ARG A 528 15.23 22.65 30.23
CA ARG A 528 15.50 21.56 31.17
C ARG A 528 14.42 21.54 32.25
N GLY A 529 13.52 20.57 32.18
CA GLY A 529 12.49 20.31 33.19
C GLY A 529 12.99 19.38 34.30
N VAL A 530 12.33 19.45 35.45
CA VAL A 530 12.54 18.53 36.58
C VAL A 530 11.26 17.76 36.81
N GLY A 531 11.33 16.43 36.83
CA GLY A 531 10.16 15.58 37.08
C GLY A 531 9.53 15.88 38.43
N GLY A 532 8.20 15.92 38.52
CA GLY A 532 7.47 16.32 39.72
C GLY A 532 7.33 17.84 39.93
N HIS A 533 7.94 18.67 39.08
CA HIS A 533 7.83 20.13 39.14
C HIS A 533 6.98 20.69 37.99
N ALA A 534 6.53 21.94 38.17
CA ALA A 534 5.82 22.66 37.12
C ALA A 534 6.78 23.06 35.99
N LEU A 535 6.33 22.91 34.75
CA LEU A 535 6.99 23.39 33.55
C LEU A 535 6.11 24.45 32.88
N HIS A 536 6.70 25.59 32.57
CA HIS A 536 6.03 26.67 31.85
C HIS A 536 6.05 26.39 30.34
N VAL A 537 4.87 26.35 29.74
CA VAL A 537 4.63 26.02 28.34
C VAL A 537 4.08 27.26 27.63
N ARG A 538 4.61 27.56 26.44
CA ARG A 538 4.18 28.71 25.63
C ARG A 538 3.91 28.30 24.19
N TRP A 539 2.89 28.89 23.58
CA TRP A 539 2.50 28.64 22.19
C TRP A 539 1.94 29.88 21.52
N ASP A 540 1.98 29.91 20.19
CA ASP A 540 1.24 30.90 19.41
C ASP A 540 -0.21 30.43 19.23
N VAL A 541 -1.14 31.16 19.85
CA VAL A 541 -2.60 30.92 19.71
C VAL A 541 -3.04 31.05 18.25
N ALA A 542 -2.37 31.87 17.46
CA ALA A 542 -2.60 32.04 16.04
C ALA A 542 -4.05 32.41 15.66
N GLY A 543 -4.82 33.04 16.56
CA GLY A 543 -6.24 33.34 16.29
C GLY A 543 -7.14 32.10 16.17
N THR A 544 -6.68 30.94 16.61
CA THR A 544 -7.46 29.68 16.59
C THR A 544 -8.67 29.69 17.52
N THR A 545 -8.73 30.64 18.48
CA THR A 545 -9.90 30.88 19.34
C THR A 545 -11.05 31.55 18.61
N GLU A 546 -10.80 32.17 17.45
CA GLU A 546 -11.81 32.90 16.69
C GLU A 546 -12.63 31.97 15.79
N LYS A 547 -13.87 32.38 15.46
CA LYS A 547 -14.69 31.67 14.47
C LYS A 547 -14.02 31.73 13.08
N PRO A 548 -14.07 30.64 12.29
CA PRO A 548 -14.81 29.39 12.54
C PRO A 548 -14.00 28.30 13.27
N ILE A 549 -12.71 28.50 13.58
CA ILE A 549 -11.88 27.47 14.22
C ILE A 549 -12.39 27.18 15.65
N SER A 550 -12.61 28.22 16.46
CA SER A 550 -13.23 28.15 17.80
C SER A 550 -12.57 27.16 18.77
N CYS A 551 -11.24 27.05 18.72
CA CYS A 551 -10.48 26.20 19.63
C CYS A 551 -10.20 26.93 20.96
N HIS A 552 -11.03 26.70 21.98
CA HIS A 552 -10.93 27.40 23.27
C HIS A 552 -10.11 26.64 24.32
N PHE A 553 -9.99 25.33 24.18
CA PHE A 553 -9.37 24.45 25.16
C PHE A 553 -8.43 23.46 24.46
N LEU A 554 -7.37 23.08 25.17
CA LEU A 554 -6.27 22.25 24.70
C LEU A 554 -6.00 21.10 25.66
N GLU A 555 -5.50 20.02 25.09
CA GLU A 555 -4.91 18.88 25.77
C GLU A 555 -3.39 18.91 25.55
N ILE A 556 -2.62 18.72 26.63
CA ILE A 556 -1.15 18.76 26.61
C ILE A 556 -0.61 17.37 26.88
N ASP A 557 -0.02 16.74 25.86
CA ASP A 557 0.61 15.44 25.95
C ASP A 557 2.13 15.56 26.16
N LEU A 558 2.70 14.57 26.83
CA LEU A 558 4.14 14.39 26.95
C LEU A 558 4.56 13.08 26.30
N SER A 559 5.68 13.14 25.60
CA SER A 559 6.47 11.99 25.17
C SER A 559 7.84 12.07 25.84
N ILE A 560 8.41 10.91 26.15
CA ILE A 560 9.76 10.78 26.73
C ILE A 560 10.73 10.03 25.82
N ASP A 561 10.32 9.70 24.60
CA ASP A 561 11.05 8.86 23.64
C ASP A 561 11.16 9.49 22.23
N GLY A 562 11.17 10.83 22.15
CA GLY A 562 11.30 11.58 20.91
C GLY A 562 9.98 11.79 20.16
N GLY A 563 8.84 11.38 20.72
CA GLY A 563 7.52 11.47 20.10
C GLY A 563 7.10 10.18 19.41
N ASN A 564 7.82 9.08 19.67
CA ASN A 564 7.46 7.75 19.17
C ASN A 564 6.23 7.22 19.91
N THR A 565 6.13 7.48 21.21
CA THR A 565 4.94 7.20 22.03
C THR A 565 4.59 8.40 22.91
N TRP A 566 3.29 8.56 23.16
CA TRP A 566 2.78 9.57 24.09
C TRP A 566 2.36 8.88 25.38
N LEU A 567 2.56 9.52 26.53
CA LEU A 567 2.10 8.98 27.81
C LEU A 567 0.59 8.73 27.77
N ALA A 568 0.15 7.65 28.45
CA ALA A 568 -1.26 7.26 28.47
C ALA A 568 -2.17 8.30 29.14
N THR A 569 -1.62 9.14 30.02
CA THR A 569 -2.33 10.24 30.66
C THR A 569 -1.71 11.56 30.20
N PRO A 570 -2.51 12.50 29.68
CA PRO A 570 -2.05 13.85 29.35
C PRO A 570 -1.53 14.57 30.60
N LEU A 571 -0.60 15.51 30.41
CA LEU A 571 -0.15 16.39 31.49
C LEU A 571 -1.26 17.30 31.99
N ALA A 572 -2.12 17.75 31.07
CA ALA A 572 -3.28 18.58 31.37
C ALA A 572 -4.33 18.44 30.27
N THR A 573 -5.60 18.56 30.68
CA THR A 573 -6.78 18.63 29.81
C THR A 573 -7.52 19.95 30.08
N ASP A 574 -8.39 20.37 29.16
CA ASP A 574 -9.20 21.59 29.30
C ASP A 574 -8.34 22.87 29.53
N VAL A 575 -7.11 22.89 29.01
CA VAL A 575 -6.20 24.03 29.17
C VAL A 575 -6.68 25.17 28.28
N ARG A 576 -6.99 26.33 28.85
CA ARG A 576 -7.42 27.50 28.08
C ARG A 576 -6.38 27.84 27.00
N ASN A 577 -6.83 27.91 25.74
CA ASN A 577 -6.02 28.33 24.61
C ASN A 577 -5.70 29.83 24.68
N SER A 578 -4.77 30.20 25.56
CA SER A 578 -4.43 31.58 25.93
C SER A 578 -3.01 31.99 25.58
N GLY A 579 -2.17 31.04 25.15
CA GLY A 579 -0.79 31.25 24.72
C GLY A 579 0.25 30.77 25.73
N GLU A 580 -0.16 30.44 26.96
CA GLU A 580 0.69 29.89 27.99
C GLU A 580 -0.07 29.08 29.05
N ALA A 581 0.63 28.16 29.71
CA ALA A 581 0.16 27.41 30.87
C ALA A 581 1.34 26.88 31.70
N GLU A 582 1.08 26.51 32.95
CA GLU A 582 1.98 25.68 33.75
C GLU A 582 1.44 24.25 33.81
N VAL A 583 2.28 23.27 33.54
CA VAL A 583 1.93 21.84 33.60
C VAL A 583 2.85 21.10 34.54
N MET A 584 2.32 20.19 35.34
CA MET A 584 3.14 19.36 36.23
C MET A 584 3.81 18.24 35.42
N LEU A 585 5.14 18.18 35.44
CA LEU A 585 5.85 17.05 34.86
C LEU A 585 5.70 15.82 35.75
N PRO A 586 5.51 14.62 35.17
CA PRO A 586 5.50 13.39 35.96
C PRO A 586 6.88 13.16 36.58
N THR A 587 6.92 12.50 37.74
CA THR A 587 8.18 12.01 38.29
C THR A 587 8.75 10.94 37.37
N LEU A 588 9.97 11.14 36.89
CA LEU A 588 10.67 10.18 36.05
C LEU A 588 11.72 9.42 36.85
N ALA A 589 11.81 8.11 36.67
CA ALA A 589 12.85 7.29 37.29
C ALA A 589 14.23 7.51 36.63
N THR A 590 14.25 7.87 35.35
CA THR A 590 15.46 8.10 34.56
C THR A 590 15.35 9.41 33.80
N PRO A 591 16.45 10.16 33.63
CA PRO A 591 16.46 11.34 32.77
C PRO A 591 16.15 10.96 31.32
N THR A 592 15.57 11.89 30.57
CA THR A 592 15.41 11.82 29.11
C THR A 592 15.85 13.15 28.50
N ASP A 593 16.64 13.08 27.43
CA ASP A 593 16.97 14.19 26.54
C ASP A 593 16.11 14.19 25.26
N HIS A 594 15.13 13.29 25.18
CA HIS A 594 14.22 13.09 24.06
C HIS A 594 12.77 13.45 24.44
N ALA A 595 12.56 14.38 25.38
CA ALA A 595 11.20 14.77 25.72
C ALA A 595 10.56 15.60 24.60
N ARG A 596 9.31 15.31 24.29
CA ARG A 596 8.49 16.07 23.32
C ARG A 596 7.16 16.43 23.93
N MET A 597 6.66 17.61 23.58
CA MET A 597 5.36 18.08 24.02
C MET A 597 4.43 18.25 22.83
N ARG A 598 3.17 17.87 22.97
CA ARG A 598 2.15 18.07 21.95
C ARG A 598 0.94 18.78 22.54
N LEU A 599 0.54 19.87 21.92
CA LEU A 599 -0.68 20.62 22.24
C LEU A 599 -1.72 20.27 21.19
N ARG A 600 -2.83 19.64 21.60
CA ARG A 600 -3.96 19.31 20.74
C ARG A 600 -5.14 20.21 21.06
N CYS A 601 -5.93 20.57 20.05
CA CYS A 601 -7.23 21.14 20.30
C CYS A 601 -8.23 20.05 20.69
N ASP A 602 -9.03 20.24 21.73
CA ASP A 602 -9.91 19.18 22.26
C ASP A 602 -10.96 18.69 21.25
N TRP A 603 -11.48 19.61 20.43
CA TRP A 603 -12.61 19.35 19.51
C TRP A 603 -12.25 19.56 18.04
N ARG A 604 -10.98 19.84 17.73
CA ARG A 604 -10.52 20.09 16.36
C ARG A 604 -9.31 19.22 16.06
N PRO A 605 -9.17 18.72 14.82
CA PRO A 605 -8.15 17.73 14.51
C PRO A 605 -6.72 18.29 14.43
N PHE A 606 -6.45 19.55 14.78
CA PHE A 606 -5.12 20.13 14.64
C PHE A 606 -4.31 20.09 15.94
N PHE A 607 -2.98 20.10 15.78
CA PHE A 607 -2.05 20.06 16.90
C PHE A 607 -0.74 20.78 16.58
N ALA A 608 0.05 21.04 17.61
CA ALA A 608 1.43 21.51 17.51
C ALA A 608 2.34 20.65 18.39
N VAL A 609 3.60 20.47 17.97
CA VAL A 609 4.63 19.78 18.76
C VAL A 609 5.74 20.75 19.14
N SER A 610 6.47 20.45 20.22
CA SER A 610 7.67 21.20 20.60
C SER A 610 8.68 21.23 19.43
N PRO A 611 9.34 22.38 19.19
CA PRO A 611 10.22 22.57 18.03
C PRO A 611 11.46 21.66 18.03
N GLY A 612 11.79 21.06 19.17
CA GLY A 612 12.86 20.08 19.33
C GLY A 612 12.60 19.18 20.53
N ASP A 613 13.50 18.20 20.69
CA ASP A 613 13.62 17.42 21.92
C ASP A 613 14.11 18.35 23.05
N PHE A 614 13.54 18.23 24.25
CA PHE A 614 14.00 18.93 25.45
C PHE A 614 14.37 17.93 26.55
N THR A 615 15.07 18.40 27.59
CA THR A 615 15.53 17.51 28.67
C THR A 615 14.56 17.52 29.85
N ILE A 616 14.27 16.34 30.42
CA ILE A 616 13.66 16.18 31.75
C ILE A 616 14.60 15.35 32.62
N VAL A 617 14.97 15.88 33.79
CA VAL A 617 15.76 15.16 34.80
C VAL A 617 14.88 14.75 35.98
N PRO A 618 15.22 13.66 36.71
CA PRO A 618 14.56 13.34 37.97
C PRO A 618 14.72 14.46 39.01
N ASP A 619 13.76 14.57 39.94
CA ASP A 619 13.93 15.38 41.15
C ASP A 619 15.06 14.76 42.00
N PRO A 620 16.09 15.53 42.42
CA PRO A 620 17.26 15.00 43.13
C PRO A 620 16.99 14.31 44.47
#